data_AF-A0A7Z0TIC9-F1
#
_entry.id   AF-A0A7Z0TIC9-F1
#
_cell.length_a   1.000
_cell.length_b   1.000
_cell.length_c   1.000
_cell.angle_alpha   90.00
_cell.angle_beta   90.00
_cell.angle_gamma   90.00
#
_symmetry.space_group_name_H-M   'P 1'
#
loop_
_entity.id
_entity.type
_entity.pdbx_description
1 polymer ?
#
loop_
_entity_poly.entity_id
_entity_poly.type
_entity_poly.pdbx_seq_one_letter_code
_entity_poly.pdbx_strand_id
1 'polypeptide(L)'
;KGGDANVGVWARGDEAWRWLAHTLTVERFKELLPETGGLTVTRHPLPHLRALNFVVEGILGEGVAAQHRFDPQAKALGEWLRARRLDIPEALL
;
A
#
# COMPACT_ATOMS: atom_id res chain seq x y z
N LYS A 1 21.92 -1.38 -0.55
CA LYS A 1 20.65 -1.46 -1.32
C LYS A 1 19.56 -1.55 -0.26
N GLY A 2 18.70 -0.53 -0.15
CA GLY A 2 17.75 -0.40 0.96
C GLY A 2 16.69 -1.51 0.94
N GLY A 3 16.24 -1.92 2.13
CA GLY A 3 15.26 -2.98 2.33
C GLY A 3 13.81 -2.52 2.23
N ASP A 4 13.56 -1.34 1.66
CA ASP A 4 12.25 -0.68 1.72
C ASP A 4 11.43 -0.94 0.45
N ALA A 5 10.11 -0.87 0.58
CA ALA A 5 9.19 -0.96 -0.56
C ALA A 5 8.27 0.26 -0.64
N ASN A 6 7.83 0.57 -1.87
CA ASN A 6 6.83 1.59 -2.12
C ASN A 6 5.58 0.94 -2.72
N VAL A 7 4.40 1.31 -2.22
CA VAL A 7 3.10 0.88 -2.75
C VAL A 7 2.28 2.11 -3.09
N GLY A 8 2.09 2.35 -4.38
CA GLY A 8 1.27 3.43 -4.91
C GLY A 8 -0.16 2.97 -5.22
N VAL A 9 -1.15 3.82 -4.92
CA VAL A 9 -2.56 3.59 -5.23
C VAL A 9 -3.14 4.84 -5.87
N TRP A 10 -3.78 4.69 -7.03
CA TRP A 10 -4.37 5.80 -7.79
C TRP A 10 -5.88 5.65 -7.87
N ALA A 11 -6.59 6.77 -7.71
CA ALA A 11 -8.03 6.86 -7.88
C ALA A 11 -8.41 7.50 -9.22
N ARG A 12 -9.59 7.14 -9.75
CA ARG A 12 -10.16 7.78 -10.94
C ARG A 12 -11.15 8.86 -10.53
N GLY A 13 -10.82 10.13 -10.79
CA GLY A 13 -11.68 11.27 -10.45
C GLY A 13 -11.54 11.74 -9.00
N ASP A 14 -12.13 12.91 -8.72
CA ASP A 14 -11.94 13.60 -7.43
C ASP A 14 -12.75 12.97 -6.29
N GLU A 15 -13.91 12.39 -6.57
CA GLU A 15 -14.73 11.74 -5.54
C GLU A 15 -14.08 10.44 -5.06
N ALA A 16 -13.63 9.60 -5.99
CA ALA A 16 -12.89 8.39 -5.66
C ALA A 16 -11.57 8.72 -4.95
N TRP A 17 -10.90 9.83 -5.32
CA TRP A 17 -9.72 10.31 -4.62
C TRP A 17 -10.03 10.68 -3.16
N ARG A 18 -11.08 11.47 -2.92
CA ARG A 18 -11.49 11.83 -1.56
C ARG A 18 -11.81 10.59 -0.74
N TRP A 19 -12.57 9.65 -1.29
CA TRP A 19 -12.86 8.39 -0.60
C TRP A 19 -11.58 7.61 -0.30
N LEU A 20 -10.71 7.39 -1.29
CA LEU A 20 -9.45 6.65 -1.12
C LEU A 20 -8.57 7.28 -0.03
N ALA A 21 -8.42 8.59 -0.06
CA ALA A 21 -7.59 9.34 0.89
C ALA A 21 -8.11 9.26 2.34
N HIS A 22 -9.42 9.11 2.55
CA HIS A 22 -9.97 8.95 3.91
C HIS A 22 -10.00 7.48 4.34
N THR A 23 -10.29 6.56 3.43
CA THR A 23 -10.46 5.13 3.74
C THR A 23 -9.13 4.41 3.93
N LEU A 24 -8.13 4.68 3.08
CA LEU A 24 -6.86 3.95 3.10
C LEU A 24 -5.84 4.67 4.01
N THR A 25 -6.00 4.49 5.32
CA THR A 25 -5.05 4.95 6.34
C THR A 25 -3.85 4.00 6.47
N VAL A 26 -2.86 4.36 7.29
CA VAL A 26 -1.72 3.45 7.58
C VAL A 26 -2.21 2.21 8.30
N GLU A 27 -3.11 2.37 9.26
CA GLU A 27 -3.73 1.29 10.03
C GLU A 27 -4.49 0.35 9.09
N ARG A 28 -5.37 0.91 8.24
CA ARG A 28 -6.10 0.11 7.25
C ARG A 28 -5.16 -0.60 6.27
N PHE A 29 -4.11 0.08 5.81
CA PHE A 29 -3.11 -0.52 4.94
C PHE A 29 -2.43 -1.73 5.60
N LYS A 30 -2.06 -1.61 6.88
CA LYS A 30 -1.48 -2.71 7.68
C LYS A 30 -2.46 -3.87 7.91
N GLU A 31 -3.75 -3.59 8.10
CA GLU A 31 -4.78 -4.63 8.18
C GLU A 31 -4.91 -5.40 6.86
N LEU A 32 -4.87 -4.69 5.72
CA LEU A 32 -4.98 -5.27 4.38
C LEU A 32 -3.72 -6.06 3.97
N LEU A 33 -2.56 -5.65 4.48
CA LEU A 33 -1.25 -6.26 4.27
C LEU A 33 -0.60 -6.60 5.62
N PRO A 34 -1.03 -7.69 6.30
CA PRO A 34 -0.60 -8.01 7.66
C PRO A 34 0.91 -8.15 7.85
N GLU A 35 1.62 -8.50 6.78
CA GLU A 35 3.08 -8.63 6.76
C GLU A 35 3.83 -7.30 6.95
N THR A 36 3.11 -6.17 6.93
CA THR A 36 3.60 -4.82 7.22
C THR A 36 3.30 -4.40 8.66
N GLY A 37 2.55 -5.19 9.43
CA GLY A 37 2.01 -4.81 10.74
C GLY A 37 3.08 -4.36 11.75
N GLY A 38 4.19 -5.11 11.82
CA GLY A 38 5.33 -4.82 12.69
C GLY A 38 6.37 -3.85 12.12
N LEU A 39 6.15 -3.32 10.91
CA LEU A 39 7.10 -2.44 10.23
C LEU A 39 6.67 -0.98 10.32
N THR A 40 7.63 -0.06 10.14
CA THR A 40 7.32 1.35 9.93
C THR A 40 6.68 1.51 8.56
N VAL A 41 5.50 2.15 8.54
CA VAL A 41 4.77 2.47 7.30
C VAL A 41 4.50 3.96 7.29
N THR A 42 5.02 4.65 6.27
CA THR A 42 4.80 6.09 6.07
C THR A 42 3.88 6.30 4.89
N ARG A 43 2.79 7.06 5.12
CA ARG A 43 1.80 7.39 4.08
C ARG A 43 2.03 8.81 3.55
N HIS A 44 2.11 8.92 2.24
CA HIS A 44 2.30 10.18 1.51
C HIS A 44 1.09 10.45 0.60
N PRO A 45 0.24 11.42 0.93
CA PRO A 45 -0.81 11.88 0.03
C PRO A 45 -0.25 12.67 -1.15
N LEU A 46 -0.70 12.35 -2.37
CA LEU A 46 -0.32 13.00 -3.62
C LEU A 46 -1.59 13.55 -4.31
N PRO A 47 -2.19 14.63 -3.80
CA PRO A 47 -3.53 15.08 -4.21
C PRO A 47 -3.61 15.48 -5.68
N HIS A 48 -2.56 16.09 -6.24
CA HIS A 48 -2.52 16.47 -7.66
C HIS A 48 -2.44 15.27 -8.62
N LEU A 49 -2.03 14.10 -8.11
CA LEU A 49 -2.00 12.84 -8.85
C LEU A 49 -3.18 11.92 -8.49
N ARG A 50 -4.06 12.36 -7.57
CA ARG A 50 -5.15 11.56 -7.01
C ARG A 50 -4.66 10.21 -6.47
N ALA A 51 -3.53 10.24 -5.77
CA ALA A 51 -2.82 9.04 -5.37
C ALA A 51 -2.34 9.05 -3.91
N LEU A 52 -2.14 7.86 -3.36
CA LEU A 52 -1.42 7.62 -2.11
C LEU A 52 -0.16 6.83 -2.43
N ASN A 53 0.95 7.16 -1.77
CA ASN A 53 2.14 6.31 -1.74
C ASN A 53 2.44 5.88 -0.31
N PHE A 54 2.67 4.58 -0.11
CA PHE A 54 3.09 4.01 1.17
C PHE A 54 4.53 3.54 1.07
N VAL A 55 5.38 4.01 1.97
CA VAL A 55 6.74 3.50 2.15
C VAL A 55 6.71 2.50 3.30
N VAL A 56 7.14 1.27 3.07
CA VAL A 56 7.29 0.24 4.11
C VAL A 56 8.76 -0.01 4.31
N GLU A 57 9.27 0.36 5.48
CA GLU A 57 10.70 0.27 5.79
C GLU A 57 11.08 -1.16 6.18
N GLY A 58 12.21 -1.64 5.66
CA GLY A 58 12.79 -2.94 6.04
C GLY A 58 11.99 -4.17 5.64
N ILE A 59 10.95 -4.04 4.81
CA ILE A 59 10.11 -5.18 4.37
C ILE A 59 10.89 -6.23 3.55
N LEU A 60 11.97 -5.84 2.89
CA LEU A 60 12.85 -6.73 2.14
C LEU A 60 14.05 -7.23 2.97
N GLY A 61 14.10 -6.92 4.28
CA GLY A 61 15.21 -7.27 5.16
C GLY A 61 16.54 -6.63 4.73
N GLU A 62 17.67 -7.30 5.01
CA GLU A 62 19.01 -6.86 4.56
C GLU A 62 19.28 -7.14 3.06
N GLY A 63 18.27 -7.59 2.31
CA GLY A 63 18.38 -7.97 0.90
C GLY A 63 18.23 -9.47 0.66
N VAL A 64 18.53 -9.89 -0.57
CA VAL A 64 18.19 -11.20 -1.22
C VAL A 64 18.63 -12.47 -0.48
N ALA A 65 19.34 -12.35 0.65
CA ALA A 65 19.85 -13.47 1.45
C ALA A 65 18.94 -13.87 2.63
N ALA A 66 17.91 -13.09 2.98
CA ALA A 66 16.90 -13.50 3.94
C ALA A 66 15.81 -14.32 3.22
N GLN A 67 16.02 -15.64 3.09
CA GLN A 67 15.02 -16.55 2.54
C GLN A 67 13.73 -16.57 3.39
N HIS A 68 12.61 -16.85 2.70
CA HIS A 68 11.21 -17.03 3.15
C HIS A 68 10.23 -15.84 3.03
N ARG A 69 10.31 -15.01 1.98
CA ARG A 69 9.13 -14.22 1.55
C ARG A 69 8.63 -14.66 0.18
N PHE A 70 7.31 -14.78 0.05
CA PHE A 70 6.62 -15.12 -1.20
C PHE A 70 6.86 -14.05 -2.30
N ASP A 71 7.24 -12.84 -1.90
CA ASP A 71 7.55 -11.72 -2.80
C ASP A 71 8.85 -11.00 -2.38
N PRO A 72 10.03 -11.51 -2.79
CA PRO A 72 11.33 -10.99 -2.39
C PRO A 72 11.68 -9.62 -3.00
N GLN A 73 10.82 -9.05 -3.85
CA GLN A 73 11.02 -7.75 -4.51
C GLN A 73 9.91 -6.75 -4.23
N ALA A 74 8.96 -7.08 -3.34
CA ALA A 74 7.77 -6.27 -3.09
C ALA A 74 6.91 -5.98 -4.35
N LYS A 75 7.02 -6.78 -5.41
CA LYS A 75 6.28 -6.59 -6.66
C LYS A 75 4.83 -7.05 -6.58
N ALA A 76 4.54 -8.02 -5.71
CA ALA A 76 3.20 -8.54 -5.46
C ALA A 76 2.42 -7.72 -4.43
N LEU A 77 3.06 -6.86 -3.63
CA LEU A 77 2.38 -6.01 -2.62
C LEU A 77 1.25 -5.16 -3.22
N GLY A 78 1.45 -4.59 -4.42
CA GLY A 78 0.42 -3.85 -5.14
C GLY A 78 -0.75 -4.74 -5.60
N GLU A 79 -0.45 -5.93 -6.11
CA GLU A 79 -1.47 -6.90 -6.53
C GLU A 79 -2.24 -7.49 -5.34
N TRP A 80 -1.57 -7.69 -4.21
CA TRP A 80 -2.19 -8.13 -2.97
C TRP A 80 -3.17 -7.09 -2.43
N LEU A 81 -2.77 -5.81 -2.44
CA LEU A 81 -3.67 -4.73 -2.06
C LEU A 81 -4.88 -4.66 -3.00
N ARG A 82 -4.66 -4.80 -4.31
CA ARG A 82 -5.73 -4.84 -5.32
C ARG A 82 -6.68 -6.03 -5.12
N ALA A 83 -6.18 -7.16 -4.63
CA ALA A 83 -6.99 -8.34 -4.37
C ALA A 83 -7.83 -8.26 -3.08
N ARG A 84 -7.60 -7.24 -2.24
CA ARG A 84 -8.43 -7.03 -1.04
C ARG A 84 -9.75 -6.37 -1.39
N ARG A 85 -10.77 -6.71 -0.61
CA ARG A 85 -12.12 -6.16 -0.73
C ARG A 85 -12.28 -5.01 0.25
N LEU A 86 -12.77 -3.90 -0.26
CA LEU A 86 -13.25 -2.76 0.52
C LEU A 86 -14.66 -2.47 0.05
N ASP A 87 -15.53 -2.07 0.98
CA ASP A 87 -16.85 -1.57 0.64
C ASP A 87 -16.68 -0.20 -0.04
N ILE A 88 -16.86 -0.19 -1.36
CA ILE A 88 -16.80 1.01 -2.19
C ILE A 88 -18.23 1.55 -2.29
N PRO A 89 -18.47 2.84 -1.98
CA PRO A 89 -19.76 3.49 -2.22
C PRO A 89 -20.24 3.26 -3.66
N GLU A 90 -21.49 2.86 -3.85
CA GLU A 90 -22.05 2.58 -5.19
C GLU A 90 -21.92 3.75 -6.17
N ALA A 91 -21.95 4.99 -5.66
CA ALA A 91 -21.75 6.21 -6.46
C ALA A 91 -20.35 6.32 -7.11
N LEU A 92 -19.38 5.47 -6.72
CA LEU A 92 -18.00 5.49 -7.18
C LEU A 92 -17.65 4.32 -8.12
N LEU A 93 -18.61 3.45 -8.47
CA LEU A 93 -18.43 2.28 -9.34
C LEU A 93 -18.65 2.59 -10.82
#